data_AF-A0A967L9H8-F1
#
_entry.id   AF-A0A967L9H8-F1
#
_cell.length_a   1.000
_cell.length_b   1.000
_cell.length_c   1.000
_cell.angle_alpha   90.00
_cell.angle_beta   90.00
_cell.angle_gamma   90.00
#
_symmetry.space_group_name_H-M   'P 1'
#
loop_
_entity.id
_entity.type
_entity.pdbx_description
1 polymer ?
#
loop_
_entity_poly.entity_id
_entity_poly.type
_entity_poly.pdbx_seq_one_letter_code
_entity_poly.pdbx_strand_id
1 'polypeptide(L)'
;LPKNTVAVTFDDGYRDNFDVAAPILKRFGIPSSFFVTTGYIESGSVPWFSRLHRVFQDTRAASWPDPVTGRTYSLNDPRERREAFLAISRRCASSKKTTQDEILAAAEKAMEVSPEPEDGGDLMMSWDDIRAMHAEGFEIGSHTVSHPNLALLRESSDLERQIALSKRHIEDRLDASVNHFAYPNPIGQPHWTDRVREVVMASGYKSASTSVSGWVDRKSDLGSLRRMACPHDLGLFVWRLELAFLGKVT
;
A
#
# COMPACT_ATOMS: atom_id res chain seq x y z
N LEU A 1 11.64 24.14 10.03
CA LEU A 1 10.93 23.17 10.88
C LEU A 1 11.54 23.25 12.28
N PRO A 2 10.73 23.15 13.34
CA PRO A 2 11.23 22.95 14.71
C PRO A 2 12.22 21.78 14.81
N LYS A 3 12.98 21.74 15.90
CA LYS A 3 13.80 20.56 16.21
C LYS A 3 12.87 19.35 16.44
N ASN A 4 13.30 18.16 16.02
CA ASN A 4 12.56 16.91 16.19
C ASN A 4 11.19 16.86 15.47
N THR A 5 11.06 17.54 14.33
CA THR A 5 9.86 17.44 13.49
C THR A 5 9.75 16.07 12.84
N VAL A 6 8.54 15.52 12.84
CA VAL A 6 8.16 14.29 12.15
C VAL A 6 7.00 14.57 11.19
N ALA A 7 6.92 13.81 10.11
CA ALA A 7 5.72 13.71 9.28
C ALA A 7 5.07 12.34 9.57
N VAL A 8 3.78 12.34 9.87
CA VAL A 8 3.01 11.12 10.16
C VAL A 8 2.22 10.73 8.92
N THR A 9 2.39 9.48 8.49
CA THR A 9 1.79 8.99 7.25
C THR A 9 1.16 7.61 7.44
N PHE A 10 0.00 7.41 6.83
CA PHE A 10 -0.71 6.13 6.76
C PHE A 10 -0.89 5.75 5.29
N ASP A 11 -0.82 4.46 4.98
CA ASP A 11 -0.92 3.94 3.62
C ASP A 11 -2.21 3.11 3.45
N ASP A 12 -2.42 2.64 2.22
CA ASP A 12 -3.49 1.76 1.72
C ASP A 12 -4.92 2.31 1.73
N GLY A 13 -5.33 3.00 2.80
CA GLY A 13 -6.67 3.55 2.94
C GLY A 13 -7.69 2.63 3.65
N TYR A 14 -7.22 1.79 4.57
CA TYR A 14 -8.07 0.98 5.44
C TYR A 14 -9.01 1.81 6.30
N ARG A 15 -10.16 1.25 6.65
CA ARG A 15 -11.21 1.92 7.42
C ARG A 15 -10.79 2.32 8.84
N ASP A 16 -9.85 1.58 9.44
CA ASP A 16 -9.27 1.95 10.74
C ASP A 16 -8.52 3.29 10.73
N ASN A 17 -8.05 3.76 9.56
CA ASN A 17 -7.52 5.11 9.41
C ASN A 17 -8.59 6.18 9.74
N PHE A 18 -9.85 5.93 9.38
CA PHE A 18 -10.97 6.83 9.66
C PHE A 18 -11.54 6.60 11.07
N ASP A 19 -11.84 5.35 11.43
CA ASP A 19 -12.54 5.04 12.68
C ASP A 19 -11.67 5.22 13.93
N VAL A 20 -10.35 5.04 13.78
CA VAL A 20 -9.40 4.99 14.90
C VAL A 20 -8.34 6.08 14.78
N ALA A 21 -7.58 6.09 13.69
CA ALA A 21 -6.40 6.94 13.59
C ALA A 21 -6.75 8.44 13.54
N ALA A 22 -7.64 8.85 12.62
CA ALA A 22 -8.04 10.24 12.45
C ALA A 22 -8.59 10.90 13.73
N PRO A 23 -9.53 10.29 14.49
CA PRO A 23 -10.01 10.83 15.76
C PRO A 23 -8.90 11.04 16.80
N ILE A 24 -7.94 10.11 16.89
CA ILE A 24 -6.81 10.21 17.81
C ILE A 24 -5.89 11.36 17.38
N LEU A 25 -5.51 11.42 16.10
CA LEU A 25 -4.62 12.46 15.58
C LEU A 25 -5.22 13.85 15.75
N LYS A 26 -6.52 13.99 15.45
CA LYS A 26 -7.27 15.23 15.66
C LYS A 26 -7.29 15.66 17.12
N ARG A 27 -7.55 14.72 18.05
CA ARG A 27 -7.55 14.99 19.50
C ARG A 27 -6.21 15.55 19.97
N PHE A 28 -5.10 15.10 19.39
CA PHE A 28 -3.75 15.58 19.73
C PHE A 28 -3.24 16.71 18.83
N GLY A 29 -4.03 17.18 17.84
CA GLY A 29 -3.62 18.22 16.90
C GLY A 29 -2.45 17.82 16.01
N ILE A 30 -2.30 16.52 15.70
CA ILE A 30 -1.21 15.98 14.90
C ILE A 30 -1.64 15.98 13.42
N PRO A 31 -1.06 16.85 12.55
CA PRO A 31 -1.32 16.78 11.13
C PRO A 31 -0.76 15.46 10.56
N SER A 32 -1.46 14.88 9.59
CA SER A 32 -1.09 13.58 9.01
C SER A 32 -1.52 13.48 7.55
N SER A 33 -0.81 12.63 6.81
CA SER A 33 -1.13 12.31 5.42
C SER A 33 -1.63 10.87 5.30
N PHE A 34 -2.71 10.66 4.55
CA PHE A 34 -3.28 9.36 4.26
C PHE A 34 -3.16 9.07 2.77
N PHE A 35 -2.32 8.10 2.41
CA PHE A 35 -2.10 7.67 1.03
C PHE A 35 -3.08 6.55 0.68
N VAL A 36 -4.01 6.81 -0.24
CA VAL A 36 -5.12 5.88 -0.53
C VAL A 36 -4.93 5.14 -1.86
N THR A 37 -5.25 3.85 -1.88
CA THR A 37 -5.28 3.06 -3.11
C THR A 37 -6.66 3.15 -3.76
N THR A 38 -6.79 4.07 -4.71
CA THR A 38 -8.10 4.55 -5.22
C THR A 38 -9.02 3.48 -5.81
N GLY A 39 -8.48 2.41 -6.40
CA GLY A 39 -9.30 1.33 -6.95
C GLY A 39 -10.02 0.51 -5.88
N TYR A 40 -9.42 0.38 -4.69
CA TYR A 40 -10.06 -0.30 -3.56
C TYR A 40 -11.07 0.60 -2.85
N ILE A 41 -10.78 1.90 -2.73
CA ILE A 41 -11.75 2.89 -2.24
C ILE A 41 -12.99 2.96 -3.15
N GLU A 42 -12.79 3.02 -4.47
CA GLU A 42 -13.89 3.14 -5.43
C GLU A 42 -14.79 1.90 -5.46
N SER A 43 -14.20 0.70 -5.33
CA SER A 43 -14.94 -0.56 -5.43
C SER A 43 -15.43 -1.09 -4.08
N GLY A 44 -14.88 -0.62 -2.96
CA GLY A 44 -15.04 -1.27 -1.65
C GLY A 44 -14.33 -2.64 -1.54
N SER A 45 -13.72 -3.13 -2.63
CA SER A 45 -13.16 -4.48 -2.63
C SER A 45 -11.93 -4.62 -1.75
N VAL A 46 -11.78 -5.81 -1.16
CA VAL A 46 -10.62 -6.17 -0.34
C VAL A 46 -9.33 -6.14 -1.18
N PRO A 47 -8.25 -5.49 -0.72
CA PRO A 47 -6.97 -5.47 -1.41
C PRO A 47 -6.44 -6.87 -1.73
N TRP A 48 -5.78 -7.03 -2.89
CA TRP A 48 -5.38 -8.35 -3.38
C TRP A 48 -4.51 -9.12 -2.39
N PHE A 49 -3.65 -8.43 -1.63
CA PHE A 49 -2.75 -9.04 -0.67
C PHE A 49 -3.48 -9.51 0.59
N SER A 50 -4.53 -8.80 1.00
CA SER A 50 -5.42 -9.19 2.10
C SER A 50 -6.29 -10.39 1.70
N ARG A 51 -6.85 -10.39 0.49
CA ARG A 51 -7.54 -11.57 -0.08
C ARG A 51 -6.63 -12.78 -0.11
N LEU A 52 -5.38 -12.60 -0.55
CA LEU A 52 -4.43 -13.69 -0.63
C LEU A 52 -4.01 -14.22 0.75
N HIS A 53 -3.79 -13.33 1.72
CA HIS A 53 -3.54 -13.72 3.11
C HIS A 53 -4.67 -14.60 3.65
N ARG A 54 -5.92 -14.19 3.42
CA ARG A 54 -7.11 -14.98 3.79
C ARG A 54 -7.16 -16.33 3.08
N VAL A 55 -6.92 -16.36 1.77
CA VAL A 55 -6.90 -17.63 1.00
C VAL A 55 -5.93 -18.62 1.63
N PHE A 56 -4.73 -18.17 1.97
CA PHE A 56 -3.79 -19.03 2.66
C PHE A 56 -4.25 -19.32 4.08
N GLN A 57 -4.76 -18.37 4.85
CA GLN A 57 -5.21 -18.60 6.22
C GLN A 57 -6.33 -19.65 6.32
N ASP A 58 -7.31 -19.60 5.41
CA ASP A 58 -8.57 -20.34 5.52
C ASP A 58 -8.60 -21.63 4.70
N THR A 59 -7.68 -21.81 3.75
CA THR A 59 -7.66 -23.01 2.92
C THR A 59 -7.49 -24.28 3.75
N ARG A 60 -8.31 -25.29 3.41
CA ARG A 60 -8.20 -26.66 3.92
C ARG A 60 -7.53 -27.60 2.92
N ALA A 61 -7.14 -27.10 1.75
CA ALA A 61 -6.45 -27.90 0.75
C ALA A 61 -5.09 -28.35 1.28
N ALA A 62 -4.74 -29.62 1.07
CA ALA A 62 -3.46 -30.18 1.51
C ALA A 62 -2.29 -29.76 0.60
N SER A 63 -2.60 -29.36 -0.63
CA SER A 63 -1.63 -28.95 -1.63
C SER A 63 -2.21 -27.90 -2.56
N TRP A 64 -1.33 -27.18 -3.25
CA TRP A 64 -1.71 -26.23 -4.28
C TRP A 64 -0.83 -26.44 -5.52
N PRO A 65 -1.42 -26.79 -6.68
CA PRO A 65 -0.69 -26.85 -7.94
C PRO A 65 -0.50 -25.43 -8.48
N ASP A 66 0.74 -24.99 -8.63
CA ASP A 66 1.03 -23.69 -9.25
C ASP A 66 0.76 -23.77 -10.76
N PRO A 67 -0.23 -23.02 -11.28
CA PRO A 67 -0.63 -23.11 -12.68
C PRO A 67 0.44 -22.60 -13.65
N VAL A 68 1.47 -21.89 -13.17
CA VAL A 68 2.53 -21.31 -14.02
C VAL A 68 3.75 -22.24 -14.10
N THR A 69 4.18 -22.81 -12.97
CA THR A 69 5.38 -23.64 -12.92
C THR A 69 5.10 -25.14 -13.02
N GLY A 70 3.86 -25.57 -12.78
CA GLY A 70 3.49 -26.98 -12.66
C GLY A 70 3.97 -27.64 -11.35
N ARG A 71 4.72 -26.92 -10.50
CA ARG A 71 5.11 -27.41 -9.17
C ARG A 71 3.87 -27.50 -8.29
N THR A 72 3.71 -28.63 -7.62
CA THR A 72 2.72 -28.76 -6.55
C THR A 72 3.39 -28.50 -5.21
N TYR A 73 2.87 -27.53 -4.46
CA TYR A 73 3.33 -27.20 -3.12
C TYR A 73 2.48 -27.94 -2.09
N SER A 74 3.11 -28.54 -1.08
CA SER A 74 2.43 -29.00 0.13
C SER A 74 2.02 -27.80 0.97
N LEU A 75 0.73 -27.64 1.24
CA LEU A 75 0.22 -26.58 2.12
C LEU A 75 0.26 -26.96 3.60
N ASN A 76 0.55 -28.22 3.91
CA ASN A 76 0.77 -28.73 5.27
C ASN A 76 2.22 -28.51 5.75
N ASP A 77 3.18 -28.33 4.85
CA ASP A 77 4.54 -27.94 5.19
C ASP A 77 4.61 -26.40 5.30
N PRO A 78 4.94 -25.83 6.47
CA PRO A 78 5.03 -24.38 6.64
C PRO A 78 5.99 -23.69 5.67
N ARG A 79 7.08 -24.35 5.27
CA ARG A 79 8.06 -23.81 4.32
C ARG A 79 7.48 -23.77 2.92
N GLU A 80 6.94 -24.88 2.42
CA GLU A 80 6.34 -24.93 1.09
C GLU A 80 5.09 -24.05 0.99
N ARG A 81 4.27 -23.98 2.05
CA ARG A 81 3.14 -23.05 2.15
C ARG A 81 3.59 -21.60 2.04
N ARG A 82 4.69 -21.22 2.70
CA ARG A 82 5.27 -19.88 2.57
C ARG A 82 5.82 -19.64 1.17
N GLU A 83 6.47 -20.61 0.55
CA GLU A 83 6.95 -20.50 -0.83
C GLU A 83 5.80 -20.31 -1.82
N ALA A 84 4.73 -21.09 -1.69
CA ALA A 84 3.51 -20.96 -2.48
C ALA A 84 2.92 -19.55 -2.35
N PHE A 85 2.75 -19.05 -1.11
CA PHE A 85 2.27 -17.69 -0.83
C PHE A 85 3.13 -16.63 -1.51
N LEU A 86 4.47 -16.74 -1.41
CA LEU A 86 5.38 -15.79 -2.04
C LEU A 86 5.33 -15.86 -3.57
N ALA A 87 5.18 -17.06 -4.15
CA ALA A 87 5.11 -17.25 -5.59
C ALA A 87 3.88 -16.57 -6.20
N ILE A 88 2.70 -16.78 -5.61
CA ILE A 88 1.48 -16.10 -6.04
C ILE A 88 1.47 -14.60 -5.73
N SER A 89 1.97 -14.18 -4.57
CA SER A 89 2.11 -12.75 -4.21
C SER A 89 2.95 -11.98 -5.23
N ARG A 90 4.08 -12.54 -5.68
CA ARG A 90 4.95 -11.90 -6.68
C ARG A 90 4.24 -11.70 -8.02
N ARG A 91 3.40 -12.67 -8.43
CA ARG A 91 2.60 -12.55 -9.67
C ARG A 91 1.54 -11.46 -9.55
N CYS A 92 0.83 -11.37 -8.42
CA CYS A 92 -0.10 -10.26 -8.20
C CYS A 92 0.63 -8.91 -8.19
N ALA A 93 1.77 -8.82 -7.50
CA ALA A 93 2.52 -7.57 -7.39
C ALA A 93 3.06 -7.06 -8.73
N SER A 94 3.39 -7.93 -9.68
CA SER A 94 3.88 -7.55 -11.01
C SER A 94 2.78 -7.40 -12.07
N SER A 95 1.50 -7.35 -11.67
CA SER A 95 0.36 -7.42 -12.58
C SER A 95 -0.60 -6.24 -12.40
N LYS A 96 -1.32 -5.90 -13.46
CA LYS A 96 -2.46 -4.96 -13.40
C LYS A 96 -3.65 -5.57 -12.66
N LYS A 97 -4.59 -4.72 -12.21
CA LYS A 97 -5.76 -5.11 -11.40
C LYS A 97 -6.56 -6.29 -11.97
N THR A 98 -6.89 -6.27 -13.27
CA THR A 98 -7.69 -7.35 -13.87
C THR A 98 -6.99 -8.70 -13.74
N THR A 99 -5.68 -8.74 -13.99
CA THR A 99 -4.87 -9.96 -13.85
C THR A 99 -4.66 -10.34 -12.38
N GLN A 100 -4.58 -9.37 -11.45
CA GLN A 100 -4.60 -9.65 -10.02
C GLN A 100 -5.89 -10.37 -9.61
N ASP A 101 -7.04 -9.92 -10.10
CA ASP A 101 -8.34 -10.51 -9.82
C ASP A 101 -8.46 -11.94 -10.41
N GLU A 102 -7.96 -12.15 -11.63
CA GLU A 102 -7.91 -13.48 -12.27
C GLU A 102 -7.04 -14.47 -11.48
N ILE A 103 -5.86 -14.03 -11.03
CA ILE A 103 -4.94 -14.84 -10.21
C ILE A 103 -5.62 -15.23 -8.89
N LEU A 104 -6.29 -14.27 -8.24
CA LEU A 104 -6.98 -14.51 -6.97
C LEU A 104 -8.16 -15.46 -7.13
N ALA A 105 -9.01 -15.25 -8.14
CA ALA A 105 -10.15 -16.12 -8.40
C ALA A 105 -9.71 -17.57 -8.68
N ALA A 106 -8.62 -17.75 -9.43
CA ALA A 106 -8.04 -19.07 -9.67
C ALA A 106 -7.50 -19.71 -8.38
N ALA A 107 -6.86 -18.91 -7.51
CA ALA A 107 -6.32 -19.38 -6.24
C ALA A 107 -7.42 -19.74 -5.24
N GLU A 108 -8.43 -18.88 -5.06
CA GLU A 108 -9.62 -19.13 -4.24
C GLU A 108 -10.30 -20.44 -4.63
N LYS A 109 -10.51 -20.66 -5.94
CA LYS A 109 -11.06 -21.90 -6.47
C LYS A 109 -10.17 -23.11 -6.20
N ALA A 110 -8.87 -23.01 -6.47
CA ALA A 110 -7.93 -24.13 -6.30
C ALA A 110 -7.71 -24.51 -4.83
N MET A 111 -7.85 -23.56 -3.91
CA MET A 111 -7.65 -23.74 -2.48
C MET A 111 -8.97 -23.87 -1.69
N GLU A 112 -10.10 -24.00 -2.39
CA GLU A 112 -11.44 -24.21 -1.82
C GLU A 112 -11.83 -23.13 -0.80
N VAL A 113 -11.44 -21.88 -1.05
CA VAL A 113 -11.79 -20.72 -0.21
C VAL A 113 -12.90 -19.94 -0.91
N SER A 114 -13.99 -19.69 -0.19
CA SER A 114 -15.11 -18.90 -0.73
C SER A 114 -14.67 -17.45 -0.98
N PRO A 115 -15.08 -16.81 -2.10
CA PRO A 115 -14.76 -15.40 -2.33
C PRO A 115 -15.36 -14.51 -1.23
N GLU A 116 -14.73 -13.36 -0.96
CA GLU A 116 -15.34 -12.30 -0.14
C GLU A 116 -16.61 -11.76 -0.82
N PRO A 117 -17.55 -11.18 -0.07
CA PRO A 117 -18.53 -10.26 -0.63
C PRO A 117 -17.82 -9.18 -1.48
N GLU A 118 -18.47 -8.76 -2.57
CA GLU A 118 -17.85 -7.82 -3.52
C GLU A 118 -17.45 -6.47 -2.87
N ASP A 119 -18.16 -6.07 -1.81
CA ASP A 119 -17.94 -4.85 -1.02
C ASP A 119 -16.96 -5.02 0.16
N GLY A 120 -16.35 -6.20 0.32
CA GLY A 120 -15.24 -6.44 1.23
C GLY A 120 -15.50 -6.20 2.72
N GLY A 121 -16.78 -6.12 3.13
CA GLY A 121 -17.17 -6.04 4.54
C GLY A 121 -16.64 -4.81 5.27
N ASP A 122 -16.67 -3.64 4.63
CA ASP A 122 -16.23 -2.35 5.22
C ASP A 122 -14.73 -2.25 5.55
N LEU A 123 -13.88 -3.07 4.94
CA LEU A 123 -12.44 -3.05 5.22
C LEU A 123 -11.74 -1.75 4.77
N MET A 124 -12.22 -1.16 3.68
CA MET A 124 -11.65 0.05 3.08
C MET A 124 -12.51 1.27 3.42
N MET A 125 -11.89 2.44 3.53
CA MET A 125 -12.64 3.69 3.62
C MET A 125 -13.49 3.91 2.37
N SER A 126 -14.64 4.57 2.56
CA SER A 126 -15.43 5.13 1.47
C SER A 126 -14.91 6.51 1.06
N TRP A 127 -15.38 7.02 -0.08
CA TRP A 127 -15.11 8.41 -0.47
C TRP A 127 -15.73 9.42 0.49
N ASP A 128 -16.83 9.08 1.18
CA ASP A 128 -17.44 9.95 2.17
C ASP A 128 -16.55 10.08 3.43
N ASP A 129 -15.93 8.97 3.86
CA ASP A 129 -14.95 8.98 4.95
C ASP A 129 -13.74 9.85 4.58
N ILE A 130 -13.21 9.70 3.36
CA ILE A 130 -12.06 10.48 2.87
C ILE A 130 -12.42 11.97 2.77
N ARG A 131 -13.61 12.32 2.29
CA ARG A 131 -14.08 13.72 2.26
C ARG A 131 -14.19 14.30 3.66
N ALA A 132 -14.70 13.53 4.63
CA ALA A 132 -14.78 13.94 6.01
C ALA A 132 -13.38 14.21 6.59
N MET A 133 -12.42 13.31 6.38
CA MET A 133 -11.03 13.50 6.81
C MET A 133 -10.38 14.73 6.16
N HIS A 134 -10.58 14.92 4.86
CA HIS A 134 -10.06 16.09 4.14
C HIS A 134 -10.65 17.40 4.69
N ALA A 135 -11.95 17.44 4.98
CA ALA A 135 -12.60 18.60 5.58
C ALA A 135 -12.08 18.91 7.01
N GLU A 136 -11.55 17.92 7.71
CA GLU A 136 -10.88 18.08 9.00
C GLU A 136 -9.41 18.53 8.89
N GLY A 137 -8.88 18.69 7.68
CA GLY A 137 -7.54 19.18 7.42
C GLY A 137 -6.47 18.09 7.32
N PHE A 138 -6.85 16.82 7.21
CA PHE A 138 -5.90 15.76 6.88
C PHE A 138 -5.51 15.82 5.39
N GLU A 139 -4.23 15.58 5.10
CA GLU A 139 -3.74 15.54 3.71
C GLU A 139 -4.09 14.19 3.09
N ILE A 140 -4.72 14.20 1.91
CA ILE A 140 -5.02 12.98 1.15
C ILE A 140 -4.01 12.85 -0.01
N GLY A 141 -3.21 11.79 0.05
CA GLY A 141 -2.20 11.46 -0.95
C GLY A 141 -2.56 10.23 -1.78
N SER A 142 -1.81 9.98 -2.84
CA SER A 142 -2.03 8.84 -3.72
C SER A 142 -1.15 7.63 -3.37
N HIS A 143 -1.75 6.44 -3.40
CA HIS A 143 -1.08 5.14 -3.25
C HIS A 143 -1.40 4.18 -4.41
N THR A 144 -1.38 4.70 -5.64
CA THR A 144 -1.73 4.00 -6.90
C THR A 144 -3.21 3.61 -7.02
N VAL A 145 -3.58 2.93 -8.11
CA VAL A 145 -4.94 2.46 -8.33
C VAL A 145 -5.14 1.08 -7.69
N SER A 146 -4.19 0.17 -7.79
CA SER A 146 -4.37 -1.23 -7.35
C SER A 146 -3.22 -1.84 -6.55
N HIS A 147 -2.33 -1.01 -6.02
CA HIS A 147 -1.20 -1.43 -5.20
C HIS A 147 -0.30 -2.51 -5.86
N PRO A 148 0.14 -2.35 -7.14
CA PRO A 148 1.19 -3.19 -7.71
C PRO A 148 2.57 -2.74 -7.21
N ASN A 149 3.57 -3.60 -7.33
CA ASN A 149 4.97 -3.18 -7.25
C ASN A 149 5.34 -2.48 -8.57
N LEU A 150 5.45 -1.14 -8.53
CA LEU A 150 5.65 -0.31 -9.71
C LEU A 150 6.98 -0.59 -10.43
N ALA A 151 8.02 -1.01 -9.71
CA ALA A 151 9.29 -1.40 -10.32
C ALA A 151 9.20 -2.68 -11.17
N LEU A 152 8.21 -3.53 -10.91
CA LEU A 152 8.01 -4.79 -11.63
C LEU A 152 7.05 -4.66 -12.82
N LEU A 153 6.42 -3.49 -13.01
CA LEU A 153 5.55 -3.23 -14.16
C LEU A 153 6.38 -3.02 -15.43
N ARG A 154 6.21 -3.94 -16.38
CA ARG A 154 6.93 -3.94 -17.67
C ARG A 154 6.34 -2.92 -18.64
N GLU A 155 5.01 -2.85 -18.72
CA GLU A 155 4.29 -1.95 -19.61
C GLU A 155 4.25 -0.52 -19.05
N SER A 156 4.76 0.46 -19.81
CA SER A 156 4.75 1.86 -19.39
C SER A 156 3.32 2.42 -19.26
N SER A 157 2.39 1.96 -20.11
CA SER A 157 0.98 2.33 -20.05
C SER A 157 0.33 1.96 -18.72
N ASP A 158 0.63 0.77 -18.20
CA ASP A 158 0.11 0.33 -16.90
C ASP A 158 0.73 1.15 -15.76
N LEU A 159 2.03 1.42 -15.82
CA LEU A 159 2.73 2.26 -14.84
C LEU A 159 2.14 3.68 -14.77
N GLU A 160 2.01 4.35 -15.92
CA GLU A 160 1.44 5.69 -16.04
C GLU A 160 -0.01 5.71 -15.57
N ARG A 161 -0.81 4.71 -15.96
CA ARG A 161 -2.21 4.59 -15.51
C ARG A 161 -2.29 4.48 -13.99
N GLN A 162 -1.46 3.66 -13.34
CA GLN A 162 -1.48 3.51 -11.88
C GLN A 162 -1.19 4.83 -11.16
N ILE A 163 -0.29 5.66 -11.70
CA ILE A 163 0.18 6.89 -11.06
C ILE A 163 -0.74 8.08 -11.37
N ALA A 164 -1.09 8.29 -12.63
CA ALA A 164 -1.86 9.45 -13.07
C ALA A 164 -3.35 9.30 -12.76
N LEU A 165 -3.91 8.10 -12.92
CA LEU A 165 -5.33 7.87 -12.66
C LEU A 165 -5.67 7.95 -11.18
N SER A 166 -4.79 7.46 -10.30
CA SER A 166 -4.98 7.57 -8.86
C SER A 166 -4.95 9.02 -8.38
N LYS A 167 -4.07 9.86 -8.95
CA LYS A 167 -4.10 11.31 -8.73
C LYS A 167 -5.46 11.89 -9.10
N ARG A 168 -5.88 11.67 -10.36
CA ARG A 168 -7.12 12.20 -10.92
C ARG A 168 -8.34 11.78 -10.11
N HIS A 169 -8.43 10.50 -9.73
CA HIS A 169 -9.55 10.02 -8.91
C HIS A 169 -9.69 10.86 -7.63
N ILE A 170 -8.60 11.06 -6.88
CA ILE A 170 -8.67 11.84 -5.64
C ILE A 170 -8.99 13.30 -5.94
N GLU A 171 -8.35 13.93 -6.93
CA GLU A 171 -8.60 15.33 -7.30
C GLU A 171 -10.06 15.55 -7.71
N ASP A 172 -10.64 14.65 -8.51
CA ASP A 172 -12.04 14.73 -8.95
C ASP A 172 -13.04 14.54 -7.79
N ARG A 173 -12.72 13.72 -6.78
CA ARG A 173 -13.63 13.46 -5.64
C ARG A 173 -13.54 14.51 -4.54
N LEU A 174 -12.41 15.22 -4.43
CA LEU A 174 -12.14 16.21 -3.39
C LEU A 174 -12.16 17.66 -3.87
N ASP A 175 -12.16 17.89 -5.19
CA ASP A 175 -11.99 19.21 -5.80
C ASP A 175 -10.75 19.95 -5.24
N ALA A 176 -9.66 19.20 -5.07
CA ALA A 176 -8.45 19.65 -4.42
C ALA A 176 -7.21 19.02 -5.07
N SER A 177 -6.10 19.76 -5.13
CA SER A 177 -4.84 19.26 -5.69
C SER A 177 -4.25 18.14 -4.84
N VAL A 178 -3.78 17.06 -5.46
CA VAL A 178 -3.07 16.00 -4.75
C VAL A 178 -1.57 16.17 -4.91
N ASN A 179 -0.87 16.48 -3.83
CA ASN A 179 0.54 16.86 -3.90
C ASN A 179 1.51 15.71 -3.64
N HIS A 180 1.07 14.67 -2.94
CA HIS A 180 1.96 13.67 -2.37
C HIS A 180 1.62 12.26 -2.81
N PHE A 181 2.65 11.45 -3.03
CA PHE A 181 2.57 10.06 -3.44
C PHE A 181 3.28 9.16 -2.42
N ALA A 182 2.86 7.91 -2.29
CA ALA A 182 3.63 6.87 -1.61
C ALA A 182 3.79 5.66 -2.54
N TYR A 183 5.01 5.13 -2.64
CA TYR A 183 5.29 3.93 -3.45
C TYR A 183 4.77 2.68 -2.73
N PRO A 184 3.91 1.86 -3.36
CA PRO A 184 3.50 0.57 -2.81
C PRO A 184 4.70 -0.33 -2.51
N ASN A 185 4.62 -1.07 -1.41
CA ASN A 185 5.59 -2.09 -1.04
C ASN A 185 4.88 -3.43 -0.71
N PRO A 186 4.29 -4.11 -1.72
CA PRO A 186 3.62 -5.36 -1.47
C PRO A 186 4.59 -6.53 -1.27
N ILE A 187 5.52 -6.73 -2.22
CA ILE A 187 6.53 -7.78 -2.24
C ILE A 187 7.47 -7.58 -3.44
N GLY A 188 8.67 -8.17 -3.36
CA GLY A 188 9.67 -8.18 -4.44
C GLY A 188 10.52 -6.91 -4.43
N GLN A 189 11.81 -7.03 -4.76
CA GLN A 189 12.73 -5.89 -4.80
C GLN A 189 13.26 -5.68 -6.23
N PRO A 190 13.54 -4.43 -6.63
CA PRO A 190 13.21 -3.19 -5.91
C PRO A 190 11.69 -2.90 -5.93
N HIS A 191 11.20 -1.95 -5.12
CA HIS A 191 9.79 -1.48 -5.14
C HIS A 191 9.56 -0.28 -6.06
N TRP A 192 10.61 0.49 -6.29
CA TRP A 192 10.64 1.67 -7.14
C TRP A 192 12.00 1.74 -7.84
N THR A 193 12.08 2.48 -8.96
CA THR A 193 13.31 2.73 -9.73
C THR A 193 13.33 4.19 -10.18
N ASP A 194 14.46 4.67 -10.71
CA ASP A 194 14.54 6.03 -11.27
C ASP A 194 13.50 6.26 -12.37
N ARG A 195 13.25 5.26 -13.22
CA ARG A 195 12.15 5.29 -14.21
C ARG A 195 10.80 5.55 -13.55
N VAL A 196 10.46 4.80 -12.50
CA VAL A 196 9.18 4.95 -11.79
C VAL A 196 9.10 6.34 -11.14
N ARG A 197 10.18 6.77 -10.50
CA ARG A 197 10.29 8.08 -9.88
C ARG A 197 10.07 9.21 -10.89
N GLU A 198 10.68 9.14 -12.07
CA GLU A 198 10.50 10.12 -13.14
C GLU A 198 9.04 10.23 -13.56
N VAL A 199 8.33 9.09 -13.73
CA VAL A 199 6.89 9.09 -14.07
C VAL A 199 6.05 9.70 -12.95
N VAL A 200 6.36 9.42 -11.68
CA VAL A 200 5.69 10.05 -10.53
C VAL A 200 5.88 11.56 -10.56
N MET A 201 7.11 12.04 -10.70
CA MET A 201 7.36 13.49 -10.70
C MET A 201 6.75 14.18 -11.93
N ALA A 202 6.81 13.54 -13.11
CA ALA A 202 6.19 14.05 -14.33
C ALA A 202 4.65 14.10 -14.26
N SER A 203 4.03 13.29 -13.39
CA SER A 203 2.59 13.32 -13.13
C SER A 203 2.16 14.49 -12.22
N GLY A 204 3.09 15.38 -11.85
CA GLY A 204 2.81 16.59 -11.09
C GLY A 204 2.68 16.39 -9.58
N TYR A 205 3.20 15.30 -9.03
CA TYR A 205 3.39 15.17 -7.58
C TYR A 205 4.58 16.04 -7.12
N LYS A 206 4.44 16.68 -5.95
CA LYS A 206 5.48 17.50 -5.32
C LYS A 206 6.46 16.66 -4.52
N SER A 207 6.03 15.52 -3.97
CA SER A 207 6.92 14.56 -3.32
C SER A 207 6.36 13.14 -3.35
N ALA A 208 7.26 12.17 -3.14
CA ALA A 208 6.92 10.76 -3.09
C ALA A 208 7.70 10.04 -1.97
N SER A 209 6.99 9.28 -1.14
CA SER A 209 7.52 8.55 0.01
C SER A 209 7.77 7.08 -0.32
N THR A 210 8.92 6.57 0.07
CA THR A 210 9.34 5.17 -0.07
C THR A 210 9.17 4.42 1.25
N SER A 211 9.36 3.10 1.22
CA SER A 211 9.50 2.27 2.43
C SER A 211 10.96 2.08 2.88
N VAL A 212 11.90 2.83 2.29
CA VAL A 212 13.32 2.74 2.65
C VAL A 212 13.55 3.50 3.95
N SER A 213 14.11 2.81 4.95
CA SER A 213 14.46 3.39 6.25
C SER A 213 15.43 4.57 6.11
N GLY A 214 15.09 5.69 6.74
CA GLY A 214 16.03 6.79 6.97
C GLY A 214 15.39 8.16 7.14
N TRP A 215 16.26 9.15 7.33
CA TRP A 215 15.89 10.55 7.58
C TRP A 215 15.61 11.32 6.29
N VAL A 216 14.80 12.36 6.44
CA VAL A 216 14.61 13.40 5.42
C VAL A 216 15.29 14.68 5.92
N ASP A 217 16.16 15.22 5.10
CA ASP A 217 16.85 16.49 5.29
C ASP A 217 16.68 17.39 4.04
N ARG A 218 17.29 18.58 4.05
CA ARG A 218 17.20 19.54 2.94
C ARG A 218 17.86 19.06 1.63
N LYS A 219 18.68 18.00 1.67
CA LYS A 219 19.35 17.43 0.51
C LYS A 219 18.62 16.18 -0.01
N SER A 220 17.60 15.73 0.73
CA SER A 220 16.82 14.57 0.37
C SER A 220 16.04 14.85 -0.90
N ASP A 221 16.01 13.84 -1.76
CA ASP A 221 15.26 13.90 -2.99
C ASP A 221 13.76 13.79 -2.71
N LEU A 222 13.01 14.82 -3.09
CA LEU A 222 11.55 14.88 -2.90
C LEU A 222 10.82 13.74 -3.61
N GLY A 223 11.38 13.19 -4.71
CA GLY A 223 10.79 12.06 -5.42
C GLY A 223 11.05 10.70 -4.77
N SER A 224 11.83 10.62 -3.69
CA SER A 224 12.19 9.36 -3.03
C SER A 224 12.42 9.53 -1.52
N LEU A 225 11.52 10.24 -0.85
CA LEU A 225 11.59 10.48 0.59
C LEU A 225 11.64 9.17 1.37
N ARG A 226 12.57 9.09 2.32
CA ARG A 226 12.71 7.93 3.21
C ARG A 226 11.71 8.02 4.36
N ARG A 227 11.31 6.87 4.89
CA ARG A 227 10.36 6.76 6.01
C ARG A 227 10.88 5.77 7.03
N MET A 228 10.35 5.83 8.24
CA MET A 228 10.57 4.83 9.27
C MET A 228 9.28 4.06 9.51
N ALA A 229 9.33 2.73 9.47
CA ALA A 229 8.19 1.91 9.85
C ALA A 229 7.90 2.04 11.35
N CYS A 230 6.63 2.25 11.70
CA CYS A 230 6.15 2.20 13.07
C CYS A 230 6.12 0.74 13.55
N PRO A 231 6.95 0.34 14.52
CA PRO A 231 6.91 -1.02 15.06
C PRO A 231 5.70 -1.19 15.99
N HIS A 232 5.25 -2.44 16.16
CA HIS A 232 4.15 -2.77 17.08
C HIS A 232 4.51 -2.55 18.55
N ASP A 233 5.79 -2.70 18.91
CA ASP A 233 6.26 -2.49 20.28
C ASP A 233 6.51 -1.01 20.54
N LEU A 234 5.82 -0.46 21.56
CA LEU A 234 5.91 0.96 21.92
C LEU A 234 7.32 1.34 22.37
N GLY A 235 8.01 0.46 23.10
CA GLY A 235 9.38 0.70 23.55
C GLY A 235 10.34 0.84 22.37
N LEU A 236 10.22 -0.06 21.40
CA LEU A 236 10.97 -0.03 20.16
C LEU A 236 10.63 1.20 19.32
N PHE A 237 9.36 1.64 19.30
CA PHE A 237 8.96 2.85 18.57
C PHE A 237 9.61 4.09 19.17
N VAL A 238 9.52 4.26 20.50
CA VAL A 238 10.13 5.38 21.22
C VAL A 238 11.65 5.38 21.02
N TRP A 239 12.29 4.23 21.16
CA TRP A 239 13.73 4.09 20.95
C TRP A 239 14.15 4.48 19.53
N ARG A 240 13.41 4.03 18.51
CA ARG A 240 13.67 4.43 17.11
C ARG A 240 13.49 5.92 16.89
N LEU A 241 12.48 6.55 17.50
CA LEU A 241 12.26 8.00 17.47
C LEU A 241 13.32 8.80 18.22
N GLU A 242 13.95 8.25 19.25
CA GLU A 242 15.09 8.91 19.89
C GLU A 242 16.33 8.82 19.01
N LEU A 243 16.59 7.67 18.39
CA LEU A 243 17.72 7.46 17.47
C LEU A 243 17.62 8.31 16.20
N ALA A 244 16.46 8.30 15.53
CA ALA A 244 15.67 9.52 15.55
C ALA A 244 16.35 10.86 15.38
N PHE A 245 15.98 11.63 16.37
CA PHE A 245 16.39 12.97 16.68
C PHE A 245 17.89 13.10 16.96
N LEU A 246 18.59 11.99 17.21
CA LEU A 246 20.05 11.93 17.31
C LEU A 246 20.76 11.74 15.97
N GLY A 247 20.03 11.55 14.86
CA GLY A 247 20.60 11.32 13.53
C GLY A 247 21.24 9.94 13.35
N LYS A 248 20.89 8.96 14.20
CA LYS A 248 21.42 7.60 14.18
C LYS A 248 20.46 6.68 13.43
N VAL A 249 20.87 6.10 12.31
CA VAL A 249 20.03 5.20 11.50
C VAL A 249 19.85 3.85 12.22
N THR A 250 18.62 3.34 12.25
CA THR A 250 18.29 1.92 12.49
C THR A 250 17.36 1.41 11.42
#